data_AF-A0A9I9E465-F1
#
_entry.id   AF-A0A9I9E465-F1
#
_cell.length_a   1.000
_cell.length_b   1.000
_cell.length_c   1.000
_cell.angle_alpha   90.00
_cell.angle_beta   90.00
_cell.angle_gamma   90.00
#
_symmetry.space_group_name_H-M   'P 1'
#
loop_
_entity.id
_entity.type
_entity.pdbx_description
1 polymer ?
#
loop_
_entity_poly.entity_id
_entity_poly.type
_entity_poly.pdbx_seq_one_letter_code
_entity_poly.pdbx_strand_id
1 'polypeptide(L)'
;MYNLCSHDTMDSELSRLHSACKIWGFFQLVKHGVSDSLMERMKMETQKLFELPIEEKKKLWQREGDVEGFGQAFVRSEEQKLDWCDIFFMATSPLHFRNPRLFQNLPLSLRSDNSFHYKTF
;
A
#
# COMPACT_ATOMS: atom_id res chain seq x y z
N MET A 1 -1.96 22.37 16.30
CA MET A 1 -2.44 21.25 15.47
C MET A 1 -3.70 20.71 16.12
N TYR A 2 -4.85 20.73 15.43
CA TYR A 2 -6.10 20.19 15.96
C TYR A 2 -6.18 18.70 15.62
N ASN A 3 -6.21 17.86 16.65
CA ASN A 3 -6.29 16.41 16.58
C ASN A 3 -7.76 16.01 16.29
N LEU A 4 -8.00 14.95 15.51
CA LEU A 4 -9.36 14.46 15.20
C LEU A 4 -10.15 14.04 16.46
N CYS A 5 -9.46 13.87 17.58
CA CYS A 5 -10.01 13.48 18.89
C CYS A 5 -10.21 14.65 19.85
N SER A 6 -10.61 15.85 19.40
CA SER A 6 -11.22 16.80 20.33
C SER A 6 -12.60 16.30 20.74
N HIS A 7 -12.88 16.27 22.05
CA HIS A 7 -14.12 15.72 22.61
C HIS A 7 -15.38 16.38 22.02
N ASP A 8 -15.27 17.65 21.60
CA ASP A 8 -16.37 18.43 21.04
C ASP A 8 -16.73 18.07 19.58
N THR A 9 -15.85 17.38 18.86
CA THR A 9 -16.03 17.06 17.42
C THR A 9 -16.22 15.57 17.14
N MET A 10 -15.98 14.71 18.12
CA MET A 10 -15.93 13.26 17.96
C MET A 10 -17.26 12.68 17.44
N ASP A 11 -18.39 13.08 18.02
CA ASP A 11 -19.72 12.55 17.64
C ASP A 11 -20.12 12.98 16.22
N SER A 12 -19.77 14.21 15.84
CA SER A 12 -20.02 14.73 14.49
C SER A 12 -19.18 13.98 13.45
N GLU A 13 -17.88 13.80 13.69
CA GLU A 13 -17.02 13.08 12.75
C GLU A 13 -17.39 11.59 12.64
N LEU A 14 -17.81 10.96 13.75
CA LEU A 14 -18.32 9.59 13.73
C LEU A 14 -19.59 9.47 12.89
N SER A 15 -20.54 10.41 13.02
CA SER A 15 -21.76 10.46 12.22
C SER A 15 -21.47 10.65 10.72
N ARG A 16 -20.50 11.52 10.39
CA ARG A 16 -20.03 11.74 9.02
C ARG A 16 -19.38 10.49 8.44
N LEU A 17 -18.50 9.82 9.20
CA LEU A 17 -17.88 8.57 8.80
C LEU A 17 -18.93 7.47 8.58
N HIS A 18 -19.88 7.30 9.51
CA HIS A 18 -20.97 6.34 9.38
C HIS A 18 -21.77 6.58 8.09
N SER A 19 -22.14 7.83 7.84
CA SER A 19 -22.89 8.22 6.65
C SER A 19 -22.09 7.98 5.36
N ALA A 20 -20.79 8.31 5.34
CA ALA A 20 -19.93 8.07 4.20
C ALA A 20 -19.78 6.58 3.88
N CYS A 21 -19.55 5.74 4.90
CA CYS A 21 -19.51 4.28 4.75
C CYS A 21 -20.83 3.72 4.21
N LYS A 22 -21.97 4.19 4.72
CA LYS A 22 -23.29 3.67 4.36
C LYS A 22 -23.77 4.09 2.97
N ILE A 23 -23.54 5.35 2.60
CA ILE A 23 -24.11 5.94 1.38
C ILE A 23 -23.14 5.84 0.20
N TRP A 24 -21.85 6.05 0.45
CA TRP A 24 -20.85 6.16 -0.63
C TRP A 24 -19.93 4.96 -0.72
N GLY A 25 -19.62 4.30 0.41
CA GLY A 25 -18.63 3.22 0.47
C GLY A 25 -17.18 3.69 0.28
N PHE A 26 -16.94 5.00 0.21
CA PHE A 26 -15.62 5.61 0.08
C PHE A 26 -15.61 7.02 0.69
N PHE A 27 -14.46 7.45 1.20
CA PHE A 27 -14.25 8.80 1.74
C PHE A 27 -12.76 9.15 1.70
N GLN A 28 -12.47 10.45 1.71
CA GLN A 28 -11.10 10.94 1.94
C GLN A 28 -10.92 11.24 3.41
N LEU A 29 -9.91 10.63 4.04
CA LEU A 29 -9.52 10.98 5.39
C LEU A 29 -8.43 12.06 5.32
N VAL A 30 -8.72 13.23 5.88
CA VAL A 30 -7.76 14.32 6.03
C VAL A 30 -7.35 14.47 7.49
N LYS A 31 -6.19 15.07 7.76
CA LYS A 31 -5.63 15.20 9.12
C LYS A 31 -5.48 13.85 9.84
N HIS A 32 -5.13 12.80 9.10
CA HIS A 32 -4.99 11.41 9.56
C HIS A 32 -3.81 11.16 10.52
N GLY A 33 -2.98 12.17 10.82
CA GLY A 33 -1.87 12.04 11.77
C GLY A 33 -0.63 11.33 11.24
N VAL A 34 -0.64 10.86 9.99
CA VAL A 34 0.56 10.35 9.31
C VAL A 34 1.38 11.53 8.80
N SER A 35 2.70 11.49 9.01
CA SER A 35 3.61 12.57 8.60
C SER A 35 3.59 12.79 7.08
N ASP A 36 3.47 14.05 6.65
CA ASP A 36 3.55 14.42 5.22
C ASP A 36 4.89 14.01 4.62
N SER A 37 6.00 14.15 5.37
CA SER A 37 7.32 13.74 4.92
C SER A 37 7.44 12.23 4.68
N LEU A 38 6.68 11.41 5.41
CA LEU A 38 6.61 9.97 5.21
C LEU A 38 5.80 9.65 3.94
N MET A 39 4.67 10.33 3.74
CA MET A 39 3.85 10.16 2.54
C MET A 39 4.62 10.53 1.27
N GLU A 40 5.35 11.65 1.27
CA GLU A 40 6.18 12.08 0.14
C GLU A 40 7.35 11.12 -0.12
N ARG A 41 8.00 10.63 0.94
CA ARG A 41 9.02 9.58 0.79
C ARG A 41 8.45 8.32 0.16
N MET A 42 7.27 7.87 0.60
CA MET A 42 6.65 6.66 0.06
C MET A 42 6.35 6.80 -1.44
N LYS A 43 5.83 7.94 -1.88
CA LYS A 43 5.61 8.24 -3.31
C LYS A 43 6.92 8.17 -4.09
N MET A 44 7.95 8.85 -3.61
CA MET A 44 9.26 8.88 -4.24
C MET A 44 9.90 7.48 -4.33
N GLU A 45 9.90 6.71 -3.25
CA GLU A 45 10.50 5.36 -3.24
C GLU A 45 9.69 4.37 -4.08
N THR A 46 8.36 4.52 -4.14
CA THR A 46 7.52 3.76 -5.07
C THR A 46 7.88 4.09 -6.52
N GLN A 47 8.00 5.36 -6.87
CA GLN A 47 8.43 5.76 -8.22
C GLN A 47 9.79 5.15 -8.58
N LYS A 48 10.78 5.27 -7.70
CA LYS A 48 12.11 4.65 -7.91
C LYS A 48 12.04 3.14 -8.10
N LEU A 49 11.18 2.45 -7.35
CA LEU A 49 10.97 1.00 -7.49
C LEU A 49 10.46 0.65 -8.90
N PHE A 50 9.52 1.42 -9.44
CA PHE A 50 8.98 1.24 -10.79
C PHE A 50 9.92 1.78 -11.89
N GLU A 51 10.92 2.58 -11.56
CA GLU A 51 11.96 3.02 -12.51
C GLU A 51 13.19 2.10 -12.55
N LEU A 52 13.26 1.09 -11.67
CA LEU A 52 14.37 0.15 -11.63
C LEU A 52 14.59 -0.54 -12.99
N PRO A 53 15.85 -0.87 -13.34
CA PRO A 53 16.15 -1.71 -14.49
C PRO A 53 15.38 -3.03 -14.42
N ILE A 54 15.00 -3.55 -15.58
CA ILE A 54 14.19 -4.78 -15.67
C ILE A 54 14.84 -5.97 -14.93
N GLU A 55 16.17 -6.06 -14.93
CA GLU A 55 16.89 -7.14 -14.25
C GLU A 55 16.80 -7.07 -12.73
N GLU A 56 16.70 -5.87 -12.17
CA GLU A 56 16.44 -5.69 -10.74
C GLU A 56 14.97 -5.99 -10.41
N LYS A 57 14.04 -5.56 -11.28
CA LYS A 57 12.61 -5.90 -11.12
C LYS A 57 12.35 -7.40 -11.19
N LYS A 58 13.08 -8.16 -12.03
CA LYS A 58 12.93 -9.63 -12.14
C LYS A 58 13.18 -10.36 -10.81
N LYS A 59 14.05 -9.84 -9.94
CA LYS A 59 14.26 -10.40 -8.58
C LYS A 59 13.00 -10.35 -7.73
N LEU A 60 12.11 -9.41 -8.07
CA LEU A 60 10.85 -9.10 -7.41
C LEU A 60 9.62 -9.61 -8.19
N TRP A 61 9.79 -10.34 -9.29
CA TRP A 61 8.67 -10.90 -10.06
C TRP A 61 7.89 -11.96 -9.29
N GLN A 62 6.60 -12.07 -9.61
CA GLN A 62 5.78 -13.21 -9.25
C GLN A 62 6.41 -14.51 -9.74
N ARG A 63 6.22 -15.59 -8.97
CA ARG A 63 6.55 -16.95 -9.36
C ARG A 63 5.26 -17.70 -9.68
N GLU A 64 5.38 -18.82 -10.38
CA GLU A 64 4.24 -19.68 -10.64
C GLU A 64 3.56 -20.09 -9.31
N GLY A 65 2.25 -19.82 -9.20
CA GLY A 65 1.47 -20.04 -7.99
C GLY A 65 1.50 -18.91 -6.95
N ASP A 66 2.41 -17.94 -7.06
CA ASP A 66 2.49 -16.77 -6.17
C ASP A 66 1.71 -15.58 -6.76
N VAL A 67 0.94 -14.89 -5.90
CA VAL A 67 0.29 -13.61 -6.26
C VAL A 67 1.12 -12.38 -5.89
N GLU A 68 2.17 -12.56 -5.09
CA GLU A 68 3.05 -11.48 -4.63
C GLU A 68 4.24 -11.25 -5.57
N GLY A 69 4.61 -9.98 -5.74
CA GLY A 69 5.67 -9.50 -6.61
C GLY A 69 5.15 -8.60 -7.71
N PHE A 70 6.02 -8.29 -8.67
CA PHE A 70 5.64 -7.66 -9.93
C PHE A 70 4.94 -8.67 -10.83
N GLY A 71 3.77 -8.29 -11.33
CA GLY A 71 3.01 -9.07 -12.29
C GLY A 71 1.51 -8.79 -12.20
N GLN A 72 0.78 -9.20 -13.23
CA GLN A 72 -0.67 -9.10 -13.25
C GLN A 72 -1.25 -10.24 -12.41
N ALA A 73 -1.86 -9.89 -11.28
CA ALA A 73 -2.56 -10.89 -10.48
C ALA A 73 -3.81 -11.35 -11.24
N PHE A 74 -4.03 -12.68 -11.30
CA PHE A 74 -5.26 -13.30 -11.79
C PHE A 74 -5.51 -13.25 -13.31
N VAL A 75 -4.51 -13.54 -14.14
CA VAL A 75 -4.78 -13.95 -15.54
C VAL A 75 -5.39 -15.36 -15.51
N ARG A 76 -6.65 -15.49 -15.92
CA ARG A 76 -7.45 -16.74 -15.82
C ARG A 76 -7.76 -17.38 -17.17
N SER A 77 -7.76 -16.60 -18.26
CA SER A 77 -7.99 -17.10 -19.62
C SER A 77 -7.30 -16.23 -20.66
N GLU A 78 -7.21 -16.73 -21.90
CA GLU A 78 -6.59 -16.03 -23.02
C GLU A 78 -7.44 -14.84 -23.50
N GLU A 79 -8.76 -14.90 -23.33
CA GLU A 79 -9.71 -13.85 -23.73
C GLU A 79 -9.88 -12.75 -22.68
N GLN A 80 -9.22 -12.89 -21.53
CA GLN A 80 -9.33 -11.91 -20.45
C GLN A 80 -8.78 -10.56 -20.91
N LYS A 81 -9.60 -9.51 -20.76
CA LYS A 81 -9.14 -8.14 -20.92
C LYS A 81 -8.25 -7.77 -19.73
N LEU A 82 -7.05 -7.31 -20.04
CA LEU A 82 -6.07 -6.89 -19.05
C LEU A 82 -6.11 -5.38 -18.87
N ASP A 83 -5.88 -4.94 -17.64
CA ASP A 83 -5.70 -3.53 -17.33
C ASP A 83 -4.38 -3.03 -17.93
N TRP A 84 -4.39 -1.79 -18.42
CA TRP A 84 -3.16 -1.11 -18.84
C TRP A 84 -2.44 -0.55 -17.62
N CYS A 85 -1.86 -1.42 -16.81
CA CYS A 85 -1.10 -1.05 -15.62
C CYS A 85 0.00 -2.07 -15.33
N ASP A 86 0.96 -1.67 -14.50
CA ASP A 86 1.88 -2.59 -13.83
C ASP A 86 1.52 -2.61 -12.34
N ILE A 87 1.57 -3.81 -11.73
CA ILE A 87 1.25 -4.00 -10.32
C ILE A 87 2.45 -4.62 -9.61
N PHE A 88 2.75 -4.10 -8.43
CA PHE A 88 3.59 -4.76 -7.43
C PHE A 88 2.76 -4.99 -6.17
N PHE A 89 2.61 -6.25 -5.75
CA PHE A 89 1.85 -6.62 -4.57
C PHE A 89 2.72 -7.38 -3.56
N MET A 90 2.59 -7.05 -2.26
CA MET A 90 3.27 -7.77 -1.19
C MET A 90 2.46 -7.66 0.10
N ALA A 91 2.36 -8.76 0.84
CA ALA A 91 1.86 -8.77 2.21
C ALA A 91 2.91 -8.17 3.17
N THR A 92 2.56 -7.10 3.87
CA THR A 92 3.46 -6.40 4.80
C THR A 92 3.22 -6.76 6.26
N SER A 93 2.00 -7.22 6.59
CA SER A 93 1.52 -7.56 7.93
C SER A 93 0.52 -8.73 7.90
N PRO A 94 0.48 -9.59 8.93
CA PRO A 94 1.48 -9.74 10.01
C PRO A 94 2.86 -10.15 9.48
N LEU A 95 3.91 -9.93 10.27
CA LEU A 95 5.31 -10.14 9.85
C LEU A 95 5.59 -11.56 9.33
N HIS A 96 4.92 -12.58 9.87
CA HIS A 96 5.11 -13.97 9.45
C HIS A 96 4.49 -14.31 8.09
N PHE A 97 3.59 -13.48 7.56
CA PHE A 97 3.10 -13.61 6.17
C PHE A 97 3.97 -12.88 5.15
N ARG A 98 4.96 -12.12 5.60
CA ARG A 98 5.84 -11.38 4.69
C ARG A 98 6.72 -12.35 3.91
N ASN A 99 6.61 -12.34 2.60
CA ASN A 99 7.44 -13.14 1.71
C ASN A 99 8.93 -12.78 1.87
N PRO A 100 9.78 -13.67 2.44
CA PRO A 100 11.17 -13.32 2.74
C PRO A 100 11.99 -13.03 1.48
N ARG A 101 11.71 -13.73 0.38
CA ARG A 101 12.41 -13.53 -0.89
C ARG A 101 12.19 -12.12 -1.41
N LEU A 102 10.93 -11.71 -1.52
CA LEU A 102 10.62 -10.38 -2.02
C LEU A 102 11.13 -9.32 -1.05
N PHE A 103 10.90 -9.50 0.25
CA PHE A 103 11.32 -8.53 1.24
C PHE A 103 12.84 -8.35 1.28
N GLN A 104 13.66 -9.38 1.08
CA GLN A 104 15.12 -9.24 1.06
C GLN A 104 15.64 -8.49 -0.18
N ASN A 105 14.93 -8.58 -1.31
CA ASN A 105 15.32 -7.96 -2.57
C ASN A 105 14.76 -6.54 -2.76
N LEU A 106 13.89 -6.07 -1.87
CA LEU A 106 13.44 -4.68 -1.89
C LEU A 106 14.62 -3.70 -1.67
N PRO A 107 14.58 -2.51 -2.29
CA PRO A 107 15.52 -1.43 -1.97
C PRO A 107 15.59 -1.17 -0.46
N LEU A 108 16.80 -0.92 0.06
CA LEU A 108 17.01 -0.73 1.50
C LEU A 108 16.11 0.36 2.09
N SER A 109 15.89 1.44 1.35
CA SER A 109 14.99 2.54 1.71
C SER A 109 13.55 2.11 2.00
N LEU A 110 13.05 1.06 1.33
CA LEU A 110 11.72 0.48 1.54
C LEU A 110 11.71 -0.60 2.64
N ARG A 111 12.88 -1.19 2.97
CA ARG A 111 13.01 -2.27 3.97
C ARG A 111 13.29 -1.77 5.39
N SER A 112 14.16 -0.77 5.52
CA SER A 112 14.70 -0.31 6.80
C SER A 112 13.77 0.66 7.52
N ASP A 113 12.75 1.16 6.83
CA ASP A 113 11.87 2.14 7.41
C ASP A 113 10.80 1.46 8.29
N ASN A 114 11.12 1.37 9.58
CA ASN A 114 10.19 0.93 10.62
C ASN A 114 8.95 1.83 10.73
N SER A 115 8.91 3.00 10.07
CA SER A 115 7.72 3.85 10.03
C SER A 115 6.64 3.37 9.05
N PHE A 116 6.95 2.42 8.16
CA PHE A 116 5.94 1.66 7.40
C PHE A 116 5.30 0.54 8.22
N HIS A 117 5.57 0.46 9.54
CA HIS A 117 4.63 -0.25 10.41
C HIS A 117 3.29 0.47 10.30
N TYR A 118 2.41 -0.10 9.49
CA TYR A 118 0.98 0.12 9.52
C TYR A 118 0.52 -0.19 10.94
N LYS A 119 0.66 0.77 11.86
CA LYS A 119 -0.19 0.82 13.04
C LYS A 119 -1.57 1.05 12.45
N THR A 120 -2.29 -0.05 12.28
CA THR A 120 -3.72 -0.06 12.01
C THR A 120 -4.34 0.95 12.98
N PHE A 121 -5.05 1.93 12.45
CA PHE A 121 -5.89 2.81 13.26
C PHE A 121 -6.86 1.98 14.09
#